data_AF-A0A452V6K6-F1
#
_entry.id   AF-A0A452V6K6-F1
#
_cell.length_a   1.000
_cell.length_b   1.000
_cell.length_c   1.000
_cell.angle_alpha   90.00
_cell.angle_beta   90.00
_cell.angle_gamma   90.00
#
_symmetry.space_group_name_H-M   'P 1'
#
loop_
_entity.id
_entity.type
_entity.pdbx_description
1 polymer ?
#
loop_
_entity_poly.entity_id
_entity_poly.type
_entity_poly.pdbx_seq_one_letter_code
_entity_poly.pdbx_strand_id
1 'polypeptide(L)'
;RRNYFIVFAGLLGVFLTPAFASADISVGGNSNSGISGQQSVSVNNQHSVANVDNDNGWDSWNSIWDYHTNYAATRFFGKKKCIVHRMNKEVMPSLQTLDALVKEKKLQGEGPGGPPPKGLMYSINPKEVNDLSELGKPIASMCRGIPTYMAEEIEGASLFFAKEDCFSADVLWILNISFCGKTVES
;
A
#
# COMPACT_ATOMS: atom_id res chain seq x y z
N ARG A 1 9.37 -45.27 -52.88
CA ARG A 1 9.23 -44.59 -51.57
C ARG A 1 9.30 -43.09 -51.83
N ARG A 2 8.25 -42.33 -51.50
CA ARG A 2 8.15 -40.89 -51.77
C ARG A 2 8.30 -40.18 -50.42
N ASN A 3 9.41 -39.47 -50.23
CA ASN A 3 9.66 -38.69 -49.01
C ASN A 3 8.85 -37.39 -49.08
N TYR A 4 8.06 -37.11 -48.05
CA TYR A 4 7.47 -35.80 -47.81
C TYR A 4 8.33 -35.10 -46.75
N PHE A 5 8.95 -33.98 -47.12
CA PHE A 5 9.53 -33.06 -46.14
C PHE A 5 8.40 -32.16 -45.63
N ILE A 6 8.06 -32.28 -44.35
CA ILE A 6 7.14 -31.35 -43.67
C ILE A 6 8.01 -30.27 -43.04
N VAL A 7 7.86 -29.04 -43.51
CA VAL A 7 8.48 -27.86 -42.89
C VAL A 7 7.45 -27.26 -41.93
N PHE A 8 7.68 -27.39 -40.63
CA PHE A 8 6.91 -26.66 -39.62
C PHE A 8 7.45 -25.23 -39.52
N ALA A 9 6.71 -24.26 -40.05
CA ALA A 9 6.91 -22.85 -39.76
C ALA A 9 6.24 -22.53 -38.41
N GLY A 10 7.02 -22.50 -37.33
CA GLY A 10 6.55 -22.04 -36.02
C GLY A 10 6.49 -20.51 -36.00
N LEU A 11 5.29 -19.93 -35.99
CA LEU A 11 5.10 -18.54 -35.63
C LEU A 11 5.36 -18.39 -34.12
N LEU A 12 6.52 -17.85 -33.74
CA LEU A 12 6.71 -17.33 -32.38
C LEU A 12 5.78 -16.13 -32.19
N GLY A 13 4.63 -16.38 -31.57
CA GLY A 13 3.79 -15.31 -31.02
C GLY A 13 4.55 -14.67 -29.86
N VAL A 14 5.15 -13.50 -30.11
CA VAL A 14 5.64 -12.65 -29.03
C VAL A 14 4.40 -12.07 -28.35
N PHE A 15 3.97 -12.71 -27.26
CA PHE A 15 3.07 -12.07 -26.31
C PHE A 15 3.87 -10.94 -25.65
N LEU A 16 3.75 -9.74 -26.21
CA LEU A 16 4.05 -8.52 -25.47
C LEU A 16 2.97 -8.41 -24.39
N THR A 17 3.21 -9.03 -23.23
CA THR A 17 2.54 -8.56 -22.03
C THR A 17 2.97 -7.10 -21.88
N PRO A 18 2.03 -6.15 -21.77
CA PRO A 18 2.43 -4.86 -21.25
C PRO A 18 2.98 -5.17 -19.86
N ALA A 19 4.31 -5.03 -19.70
CA ALA A 19 4.87 -4.82 -18.39
C ALA A 19 4.08 -3.65 -17.84
N PHE A 20 3.31 -3.89 -16.77
CA PHE A 20 2.76 -2.81 -15.98
C PHE A 20 4.00 -2.05 -15.50
N ALA A 21 4.40 -1.02 -16.24
CA ALA A 21 5.08 0.10 -15.65
C ALA A 21 4.20 0.45 -14.47
N SER A 22 4.72 0.27 -13.25
CA SER A 22 4.22 0.94 -12.08
C SER A 22 4.00 2.37 -12.56
N ALA A 23 2.75 2.73 -12.78
CA ALA A 23 2.41 4.13 -12.84
C ALA A 23 2.83 4.59 -11.45
N ASP A 24 4.02 5.20 -11.37
CA ASP A 24 4.33 6.12 -10.31
C ASP A 24 3.04 6.91 -10.17
N ILE A 25 2.32 6.71 -9.06
CA ILE A 25 1.25 7.62 -8.67
C ILE A 25 2.02 8.85 -8.18
N SER A 26 2.71 9.49 -9.12
CA SER A 26 3.30 10.80 -9.00
C SER A 26 2.09 11.72 -8.95
N VAL A 27 1.57 11.88 -7.73
CA VAL A 27 0.86 13.09 -7.37
C VAL A 27 1.84 14.20 -7.72
N GLY A 28 1.69 14.81 -8.90
CA GLY A 28 2.67 15.72 -9.46
C GLY A 28 3.03 16.84 -8.48
N GLY A 29 4.31 17.19 -8.38
CA GLY A 29 4.82 18.21 -7.45
C GLY A 29 6.25 17.92 -7.01
N ASN A 30 6.82 18.82 -6.20
CA ASN A 30 8.16 18.64 -5.63
C ASN A 30 8.12 17.60 -4.50
N SER A 31 8.32 16.33 -4.85
CA SER A 31 8.35 15.20 -3.91
C SER A 31 9.77 14.90 -3.42
N ASN A 32 9.92 14.65 -2.13
CA ASN A 32 11.14 14.03 -1.60
C ASN A 32 10.93 12.52 -1.54
N SER A 33 11.91 11.71 -1.93
CA SER A 33 11.82 10.24 -1.87
C SER A 33 13.06 9.59 -1.27
N GLY A 34 12.86 8.42 -0.67
CA GLY A 34 13.94 7.60 -0.13
C GLY A 34 13.54 6.12 -0.09
N ILE A 35 14.55 5.25 -0.04
CA ILE A 35 14.40 3.79 -0.12
C ILE A 35 15.06 3.13 1.09
N SER A 36 14.43 2.08 1.60
CA SER A 36 14.93 1.20 2.66
C SER A 36 14.51 -0.25 2.41
N GLY A 37 15.50 -1.12 2.16
CA GLY A 37 15.21 -2.51 1.79
C GLY A 37 14.30 -2.59 0.56
N GLN A 38 13.13 -3.20 0.72
CA GLN A 38 12.09 -3.35 -0.30
C GLN A 38 11.08 -2.20 -0.30
N GLN A 39 11.21 -1.24 0.60
CA GLN A 39 10.26 -0.14 0.74
C GLN A 39 10.79 1.17 0.19
N SER A 40 9.90 1.94 -0.44
CA SER A 40 10.17 3.32 -0.81
C SER A 40 9.14 4.24 -0.16
N VAL A 41 9.60 5.40 0.30
CA VAL A 41 8.75 6.44 0.88
C VAL A 41 8.92 7.69 0.04
N SER A 42 7.81 8.28 -0.38
CA SER A 42 7.79 9.60 -1.00
C SER A 42 6.82 10.54 -0.29
N VAL A 43 7.20 11.81 -0.22
CA VAL A 43 6.47 12.85 0.50
C VAL A 43 6.24 14.02 -0.44
N ASN A 44 4.97 14.32 -0.70
CA ASN A 44 4.55 15.49 -1.45
C ASN A 44 3.97 16.54 -0.50
N ASN A 45 4.80 17.49 -0.11
CA ASN A 45 4.41 18.59 0.79
C ASN A 45 3.37 19.52 0.16
N GLN A 46 3.40 19.72 -1.17
CA GLN A 46 2.45 20.59 -1.87
C GLN A 46 1.02 20.05 -1.79
N HIS A 47 0.87 18.73 -1.86
CA HIS A 47 -0.42 18.06 -1.84
C HIS A 47 -0.78 17.46 -0.47
N SER A 48 0.10 17.59 0.53
CA SER A 48 -0.07 17.00 1.86
C SER A 48 -0.30 15.48 1.82
N VAL A 49 0.49 14.79 0.98
CA VAL A 49 0.38 13.34 0.76
C VAL A 49 1.73 12.66 1.01
N ALA A 50 1.70 11.53 1.71
CA ALA A 50 2.81 10.59 1.71
C ALA A 50 2.41 9.29 1.00
N ASN A 51 3.38 8.64 0.35
CA ASN A 51 3.21 7.37 -0.32
C ASN A 51 4.30 6.42 0.17
N VAL A 52 3.91 5.18 0.49
CA VAL A 52 4.81 4.11 0.88
C VAL A 52 4.56 2.92 -0.04
N ASP A 53 5.57 2.53 -0.80
CA ASP A 53 5.55 1.32 -1.62
C ASP A 53 6.36 0.23 -0.94
N ASN A 54 5.85 -1.01 -0.98
CA ASN A 54 6.55 -2.19 -0.52
C ASN A 54 6.59 -3.22 -1.65
N ASP A 55 7.77 -3.40 -2.25
CA ASP A 55 8.00 -4.31 -3.36
C ASP A 55 8.53 -5.65 -2.85
N ASN A 56 7.61 -6.49 -2.35
CA ASN A 56 7.91 -7.80 -1.79
C ASN A 56 7.18 -8.96 -2.51
N GLY A 57 7.24 -8.96 -3.84
CA GLY A 57 6.65 -10.04 -4.66
C GLY A 57 5.13 -10.17 -4.46
N TRP A 58 4.66 -11.34 -4.03
CA TRP A 58 3.23 -11.59 -3.80
C TRP A 58 2.65 -10.82 -2.61
N ASP A 59 3.50 -10.40 -1.67
CA ASP A 59 3.14 -9.61 -0.49
C ASP A 59 3.36 -8.10 -0.71
N SER A 60 3.46 -7.68 -1.98
CA SER A 60 3.58 -6.27 -2.31
C SER A 60 2.32 -5.50 -1.95
N TRP A 61 2.49 -4.25 -1.53
CA TRP A 61 1.42 -3.32 -1.26
C TRP A 61 1.88 -1.88 -1.47
N ASN A 62 0.93 -0.97 -1.69
CA ASN A 62 1.15 0.46 -1.79
C ASN A 62 0.20 1.18 -0.83
N SER A 63 0.70 2.16 -0.08
CA SER A 63 -0.08 2.93 0.88
C SER A 63 0.01 4.44 0.60
N ILE A 64 -1.14 5.11 0.52
CA ILE A 64 -1.26 6.57 0.39
C ILE A 64 -1.87 7.13 1.67
N TRP A 65 -1.19 8.11 2.26
CA TRP A 65 -1.63 8.84 3.45
C TRP A 65 -1.97 10.28 3.04
N ASP A 66 -3.25 10.60 3.01
CA ASP A 66 -3.77 11.92 2.64
C ASP A 66 -4.05 12.73 3.92
N TYR A 67 -3.12 13.62 4.26
CA TYR A 67 -3.20 14.45 5.46
C TYR A 67 -4.26 15.56 5.36
N HIS A 68 -4.77 15.85 4.16
CA HIS A 68 -5.86 16.80 3.98
C HIS A 68 -7.21 16.17 4.36
N THR A 69 -7.48 14.94 3.90
CA THR A 69 -8.75 14.24 4.21
C THR A 69 -8.71 13.43 5.51
N ASN A 70 -7.51 13.25 6.09
CA ASN A 70 -7.26 12.40 7.26
C ASN A 70 -7.56 10.91 7.02
N TYR A 71 -7.45 10.46 5.77
CA TYR A 71 -7.55 9.05 5.41
C TYR A 71 -6.19 8.53 4.98
N ALA A 72 -5.93 7.28 5.34
CA ALA A 72 -4.90 6.46 4.74
C ALA A 72 -5.56 5.29 4.02
N ALA A 73 -4.96 4.88 2.91
CA ALA A 73 -5.42 3.73 2.16
C ALA A 73 -4.23 2.84 1.82
N THR A 74 -4.44 1.53 1.85
CA THR A 74 -3.45 0.53 1.48
C THR A 74 -4.03 -0.43 0.46
N ARG A 75 -3.42 -0.46 -0.72
CA ARG A 75 -3.72 -1.41 -1.79
C ARG A 75 -2.83 -2.63 -1.64
N PHE A 76 -3.44 -3.79 -1.40
CA PHE A 76 -2.76 -5.08 -1.36
C PHE A 76 -2.84 -5.76 -2.72
N PHE A 77 -1.72 -5.88 -3.42
CA PHE A 77 -1.71 -6.36 -4.81
C PHE A 77 -2.09 -7.85 -4.90
N GLY A 78 -1.50 -8.71 -4.07
CA GLY A 78 -1.81 -10.15 -4.04
C GLY A 78 -3.25 -10.44 -3.63
N LYS A 79 -3.85 -9.59 -2.79
CA LYS A 79 -5.23 -9.75 -2.31
C LYS A 79 -6.27 -9.06 -3.18
N LYS A 80 -5.84 -8.20 -4.10
CA LYS A 80 -6.70 -7.38 -4.99
C LYS A 80 -7.74 -6.54 -4.22
N LYS A 81 -7.34 -5.96 -3.08
CA LYS A 81 -8.21 -5.13 -2.22
C LYS A 81 -7.51 -3.83 -1.87
N CYS A 82 -8.31 -2.77 -1.70
CA CYS A 82 -7.88 -1.51 -1.10
C CYS A 82 -8.58 -1.35 0.26
N ILE A 83 -7.81 -1.11 1.31
CA ILE A 83 -8.34 -0.89 2.66
C ILE A 83 -8.11 0.56 3.04
N VAL A 84 -9.14 1.24 3.50
CA VAL A 84 -9.13 2.66 3.84
C VAL A 84 -9.46 2.83 5.31
N HIS A 85 -8.71 3.63 6.03
CA HIS A 85 -8.94 3.91 7.44
C HIS A 85 -8.67 5.37 7.76
N ARG A 86 -9.27 5.86 8.86
CA ARG A 86 -8.88 7.16 9.40
C ARG A 86 -7.48 7.06 10.00
N MET A 87 -6.67 8.09 9.79
CA MET A 87 -5.34 8.14 10.38
C MET A 87 -5.42 8.49 11.87
N ASN A 88 -4.76 7.69 12.70
CA ASN A 88 -4.52 8.01 14.10
C ASN A 88 -3.30 8.93 14.22
N LYS A 89 -3.55 10.24 14.40
CA LYS A 89 -2.52 11.28 14.44
C LYS A 89 -1.61 11.21 15.67
N GLU A 90 -1.98 10.45 16.71
CA GLU A 90 -1.16 10.26 17.91
C GLU A 90 -0.10 9.17 17.74
N VAL A 91 -0.33 8.28 16.77
CA VAL A 91 0.51 7.10 16.51
C VAL A 91 1.23 7.22 15.17
N MET A 92 0.53 7.57 14.10
CA MET A 92 1.11 7.73 12.77
C MET A 92 2.00 8.98 12.70
N PRO A 93 3.15 8.93 11.99
CA PRO A 93 4.04 10.07 11.89
C PRO A 93 3.40 11.21 11.09
N SER A 94 3.74 12.44 11.47
CA SER A 94 3.34 13.62 10.70
C SER A 94 4.01 13.62 9.33
N LEU A 95 3.41 14.31 8.35
CA LEU A 95 4.02 14.49 7.03
C LEU A 95 5.43 15.09 7.13
N GLN A 96 5.64 16.06 8.03
CA GLN A 96 6.93 16.72 8.26
C GLN A 96 7.96 15.75 8.83
N THR A 97 7.54 14.83 9.70
CA THR A 97 8.40 13.78 10.24
C THR A 97 8.86 12.85 9.12
N LEU A 98 7.95 12.40 8.24
CA LEU A 98 8.31 11.60 7.07
C LEU A 98 9.25 12.36 6.13
N ASP A 99 8.95 13.64 5.85
CA ASP A 99 9.77 14.49 4.99
C ASP A 99 11.21 14.62 5.49
N ALA A 100 11.37 14.85 6.79
CA ALA A 100 12.68 14.94 7.43
C ALA A 100 13.43 13.60 7.34
N LEU A 101 12.76 12.48 7.62
CA LEU A 101 13.38 11.16 7.51
C LEU A 101 13.89 10.88 6.09
N VAL A 102 13.11 11.24 5.07
CA VAL A 102 13.49 11.11 3.67
C VAL A 102 14.68 12.00 3.33
N LYS A 103 14.61 13.30 3.65
CA LYS A 103 15.67 14.29 3.33
C LYS A 103 16.98 13.98 4.01
N GLU A 104 16.93 13.54 5.26
CA GLU A 104 18.10 13.21 6.06
C GLU A 104 18.62 11.80 5.77
N LYS A 105 18.02 11.07 4.81
CA LYS A 105 18.36 9.68 4.46
C LYS A 105 18.32 8.73 5.65
N LYS A 106 17.50 9.06 6.64
CA LYS A 106 17.30 8.29 7.87
C LYS A 106 16.33 7.13 7.67
N LEU A 107 15.96 6.80 6.44
CA LEU A 107 15.20 5.58 6.15
C LEU A 107 16.09 4.33 6.09
N GLN A 108 17.42 4.46 5.96
CA GLN A 108 18.34 3.32 5.86
C GLN A 108 19.06 3.06 7.19
N GLY A 109 19.03 1.81 7.67
CA GLY A 109 19.71 1.36 8.89
C GLY A 109 18.84 0.42 9.73
N GLU A 110 19.44 -0.25 10.73
CA GLU A 110 18.65 -0.73 11.87
C GLU A 110 17.91 0.50 12.40
N GLY A 111 16.57 0.43 12.52
CA GLY A 111 15.81 1.51 13.14
C GLY A 111 16.50 1.97 14.42
N PRO A 112 16.40 3.26 14.81
CA PRO A 112 17.11 3.76 15.97
C PRO A 112 16.88 2.77 17.11
N GLY A 113 17.95 2.27 17.75
CA GLY A 113 17.94 1.20 18.78
C GLY A 113 17.09 1.57 20.00
N GLY A 114 15.83 1.79 19.75
CA GLY A 114 14.82 2.45 20.54
C GLY A 114 13.59 1.56 20.61
N PRO A 115 12.46 2.11 21.09
CA PRO A 115 11.29 1.30 21.36
C PRO A 115 10.79 0.63 20.07
N PRO A 116 10.19 -0.57 20.20
CA PRO A 116 9.61 -1.27 19.06
C PRO A 116 8.57 -0.39 18.34
N PRO A 117 8.33 -0.61 17.03
CA PRO A 117 7.34 0.14 16.29
C PRO A 117 5.99 0.12 17.00
N LYS A 118 5.26 1.24 16.98
CA LYS A 118 3.89 1.26 17.49
C LYS A 118 3.03 0.36 16.59
N GLY A 119 2.09 -0.37 17.18
CA GLY A 119 1.15 -1.22 16.45
C GLY A 119 -0.22 -0.57 16.34
N LEU A 120 -0.78 -0.56 15.13
CA LEU A 120 -2.17 -0.23 14.87
C LEU A 120 -2.88 -1.46 14.30
N MET A 121 -4.08 -1.73 14.81
CA MET A 121 -4.90 -2.83 14.34
C MET A 121 -6.27 -2.29 13.94
N TYR A 122 -6.75 -2.70 12.78
CA TYR A 122 -7.99 -2.24 12.18
C TYR A 122 -8.92 -3.41 11.87
N SER A 123 -10.20 -3.27 12.18
CA SER A 123 -11.25 -4.21 11.77
C SER A 123 -11.85 -3.78 10.44
N ILE A 124 -11.85 -4.65 9.44
CA ILE A 124 -12.38 -4.37 8.11
C ILE A 124 -13.91 -4.49 8.13
N ASN A 125 -14.58 -3.44 7.67
CA ASN A 125 -16.00 -3.50 7.39
C ASN A 125 -16.23 -4.34 6.12
N PRO A 126 -17.06 -5.40 6.16
CA PRO A 126 -17.28 -6.26 5.00
C PRO A 126 -18.04 -5.58 3.85
N LYS A 127 -18.63 -4.39 4.08
CA LYS A 127 -19.32 -3.62 3.06
C LYS A 127 -18.34 -2.76 2.26
N GLU A 128 -18.39 -2.90 0.94
CA GLU A 128 -17.59 -2.09 0.03
C GLU A 128 -17.99 -0.60 0.05
N VAL A 129 -16.99 0.25 -0.18
CA VAL A 129 -17.14 1.68 -0.40
C VAL A 129 -17.70 1.90 -1.80
N ASN A 130 -18.91 2.46 -1.87
CA ASN A 130 -19.61 2.70 -3.14
C ASN A 130 -19.13 3.97 -3.85
N ASP A 131 -18.70 4.98 -3.11
CA ASP A 131 -18.24 6.25 -3.66
C ASP A 131 -16.84 6.60 -3.14
N LEU A 132 -15.84 6.38 -3.99
CA LEU A 132 -14.45 6.72 -3.68
C LEU A 132 -14.19 8.23 -3.65
N SER A 133 -15.06 9.05 -4.24
CA SER A 133 -14.83 10.50 -4.34
C SER A 133 -14.83 11.20 -2.98
N GLU A 134 -15.51 10.62 -1.98
CA GLU A 134 -15.53 11.10 -0.60
C GLU A 134 -14.20 10.88 0.15
N LEU A 135 -13.31 10.04 -0.37
CA LEU A 135 -12.03 9.69 0.27
C LEU A 135 -10.87 10.63 -0.09
N GLY A 136 -11.07 11.49 -1.10
CA GLY A 136 -10.03 12.36 -1.65
C GLY A 136 -9.41 11.81 -2.94
N LYS A 137 -8.97 12.72 -3.81
CA LYS A 137 -8.44 12.39 -5.15
C LYS A 137 -7.28 11.38 -5.13
N PRO A 138 -6.27 11.48 -4.24
CA PRO A 138 -5.15 10.54 -4.22
C PRO A 138 -5.61 9.10 -3.99
N ILE A 139 -6.42 8.89 -2.94
CA ILE A 139 -6.96 7.57 -2.57
C ILE A 139 -7.92 7.05 -3.65
N ALA A 140 -8.84 7.90 -4.12
CA ALA A 140 -9.79 7.53 -5.17
C ALA A 140 -9.09 7.11 -6.46
N SER A 141 -7.92 7.70 -6.77
CA SER A 141 -7.11 7.31 -7.92
C SER A 141 -6.43 5.96 -7.70
N MET A 142 -5.80 5.75 -6.54
CA MET A 142 -5.10 4.50 -6.22
C MET A 142 -6.03 3.28 -6.16
N CYS A 143 -7.24 3.46 -5.64
CA CYS A 143 -8.20 2.37 -5.39
C CYS A 143 -9.25 2.20 -6.49
N ARG A 144 -9.15 2.98 -7.59
CA ARG A 144 -10.09 2.88 -8.72
C ARG A 144 -10.10 1.49 -9.33
N GLY A 145 -11.28 0.89 -9.44
CA GLY A 145 -11.48 -0.43 -10.04
C GLY A 145 -11.04 -1.59 -9.14
N ILE A 146 -10.84 -1.33 -7.84
CA ILE A 146 -10.44 -2.31 -6.83
C ILE A 146 -11.52 -2.34 -5.74
N PRO A 147 -11.99 -3.52 -5.31
CA PRO A 147 -12.82 -3.65 -4.14
C PRO A 147 -12.20 -2.90 -2.96
N THR A 148 -12.92 -1.90 -2.46
CA THR A 148 -12.41 -0.97 -1.45
C THR A 148 -13.26 -1.08 -0.20
N TYR A 149 -12.63 -1.22 0.96
CA TYR A 149 -13.31 -1.43 2.24
C TYR A 149 -12.83 -0.41 3.26
N MET A 150 -13.76 0.10 4.08
CA MET A 150 -13.40 0.87 5.26
C MET A 150 -12.91 -0.05 6.36
N ALA A 151 -11.99 0.43 7.18
CA ALA A 151 -11.58 -0.24 8.40
C ALA A 151 -11.54 0.73 9.58
N GLU A 152 -11.95 0.25 10.75
CA GLU A 152 -12.04 1.00 11.99
C GLU A 152 -10.96 0.55 12.96
N GLU A 153 -10.33 1.51 13.63
CA GLU A 153 -9.26 1.21 14.59
C GLU A 153 -9.82 0.45 15.79
N ILE A 154 -9.11 -0.58 16.21
CA ILE A 154 -9.44 -1.36 17.39
C ILE A 154 -8.57 -0.82 18.53
N GLU A 155 -9.20 -0.21 19.53
CA GLU A 155 -8.51 0.22 20.74
C GLU A 155 -8.17 -0.98 21.63
N GLY A 156 -6.87 -1.17 21.91
CA GLY A 156 -6.35 -2.20 22.81
C GLY A 156 -6.14 -3.58 22.18
N ALA A 157 -5.44 -4.45 22.91
CA ALA A 157 -5.17 -5.83 22.49
C ALA A 157 -6.43 -6.69 22.62
N SER A 158 -7.32 -6.61 21.64
CA SER A 158 -8.51 -7.46 21.58
C SER A 158 -8.13 -8.88 21.14
N LEU A 159 -8.21 -9.82 22.08
CA LEU A 159 -8.05 -11.27 21.84
C LEU A 159 -9.06 -11.83 20.83
N PHE A 160 -10.12 -11.08 20.49
CA PHE A 160 -11.12 -11.49 19.50
C PHE A 160 -10.58 -11.45 18.07
N PHE A 161 -9.67 -10.52 17.74
CA PHE A 161 -9.10 -10.40 16.39
C PHE A 161 -7.94 -11.36 16.14
N ALA A 162 -7.38 -11.98 17.18
CA ALA A 162 -6.37 -13.02 17.05
C ALA A 162 -6.86 -14.28 16.30
N LYS A 163 -8.18 -14.40 16.06
CA LYS A 163 -8.82 -15.50 15.32
C LYS A 163 -9.26 -15.12 13.90
N GLU A 164 -9.14 -13.86 13.51
CA GLU A 164 -9.52 -13.42 12.16
C GLU A 164 -8.33 -13.46 11.22
N ASP A 165 -8.61 -13.63 9.92
CA ASP A 165 -7.57 -13.48 8.90
C ASP A 165 -7.13 -12.02 8.87
N CYS A 166 -5.88 -11.80 9.24
CA CYS A 166 -5.25 -10.49 9.21
C CYS A 166 -4.17 -10.44 8.13
N PHE A 167 -3.91 -9.23 7.65
CA PHE A 167 -2.75 -8.96 6.82
C PHE A 167 -2.16 -7.60 7.15
N SER A 168 -0.84 -7.50 6.98
CA SER A 168 -0.07 -6.37 7.49
C SER A 168 0.53 -5.53 6.38
N ALA A 169 0.64 -4.24 6.65
CA ALA A 169 1.40 -3.27 5.88
C ALA A 169 2.33 -2.51 6.82
N ASP A 170 3.37 -3.22 7.29
CA ASP A 170 4.34 -2.67 8.23
C ASP A 170 5.20 -1.63 7.51
N VAL A 171 5.20 -0.40 8.02
CA VAL A 171 5.93 0.73 7.43
C VAL A 171 7.24 0.92 8.17
N LEU A 172 8.31 0.44 7.53
CA LEU A 172 9.67 0.51 8.04
C LEU A 172 9.74 0.01 9.49
N TRP A 173 10.60 0.60 10.32
CA TRP A 173 10.61 0.42 11.77
C TRP A 173 9.69 1.41 12.50
N ILE A 174 8.82 2.13 11.79
CA ILE A 174 8.06 3.25 12.35
C ILE A 174 6.73 2.75 12.92
N LEU A 175 6.05 1.91 12.14
CA LEU A 175 4.66 1.57 12.40
C LEU A 175 4.34 0.18 11.86
N ASN A 176 3.76 -0.66 12.71
CA ASN A 176 3.15 -1.91 12.28
C ASN A 176 1.66 -1.69 12.11
N ILE A 177 1.10 -2.08 10.97
CA ILE A 177 -0.33 -1.92 10.68
C ILE A 177 -0.90 -3.27 10.29
N SER A 178 -1.94 -3.71 11.01
CA SER A 178 -2.67 -4.94 10.69
C SER A 178 -4.13 -4.65 10.39
N PHE A 179 -4.63 -5.21 9.30
CA PHE A 179 -6.04 -5.17 8.93
C PHE A 179 -6.62 -6.58 9.08
N CYS A 180 -7.63 -6.72 9.93
CA CYS A 180 -8.23 -8.00 10.31
C CYS A 180 -9.71 -8.03 9.91
N GLY A 181 -10.16 -9.18 9.44
CA GLY A 181 -11.57 -9.44 9.20
C GLY A 181 -11.84 -10.13 7.88
N LYS A 182 -12.98 -10.82 7.84
CA LYS A 182 -13.46 -11.47 6.61
C LYS A 182 -13.98 -10.41 5.66
N THR A 183 -13.22 -10.16 4.61
CA THR A 183 -13.75 -9.46 3.43
C THR A 183 -14.49 -10.49 2.59
N VAL A 184 -15.65 -10.14 2.04
CA VAL A 184 -16.40 -11.06 1.15
C VAL A 184 -15.43 -11.49 0.04
N GLU A 185 -15.20 -12.80 -0.09
CA GLU A 185 -14.40 -13.34 -1.18
C GLU A 185 -15.18 -13.14 -2.48
N SER A 186 -14.52 -12.52 -3.48
CA SER A 186 -15.05 -12.36 -4.84
C SER A 186 -14.50 -13.46 -5.74
#